data_AF-A0AAP2AGT3-F1
#
_entry.id   AF-A0AAP2AGT3-F1
#
_cell.length_a   1.000
_cell.length_b   1.000
_cell.length_c   1.000
_cell.angle_alpha   90.00
_cell.angle_beta   90.00
_cell.angle_gamma   90.00
#
_symmetry.space_group_name_H-M   'P 1'
#
loop_
_entity.id
_entity.type
_entity.pdbx_description
1 polymer ?
#
loop_
_entity_poly.entity_id
_entity_poly.type
_entity_poly.pdbx_seq_one_letter_code
_entity_poly.pdbx_strand_id
1 'polypeptide(L)'
;MTTSSYPYTLHDLLCLRQFNETHGALHTEASDKAIVEWAERQIMQGNESEALLILASLNLDTHPNADEVRMYLDRYLRESGQVLPDAKISALIWLKIQLWNIIQCEDAKKAETALYDFAIAYLDFAPPFFTRTCRYFNGFYYRLYDDLGGEYQTLASEMSDSALLSYIKNHTTPFYRVLSDNEWLDFLMTE
;
A
#
# COMPACT_ATOMS: atom_id res chain seq x y z
N MET A 1 5.52 21.15 -5.43
CA MET A 1 5.78 20.06 -4.47
C MET A 1 5.29 18.79 -5.14
N THR A 2 6.20 17.98 -5.66
CA THR A 2 5.86 16.68 -6.24
C THR A 2 5.77 15.70 -5.07
N THR A 3 4.57 15.43 -4.59
CA THR A 3 4.33 14.24 -3.77
C THR A 3 4.87 13.05 -4.55
N SER A 4 5.90 12.38 -4.03
CA SER A 4 6.43 11.18 -4.68
C SER A 4 5.33 10.12 -4.59
N SER A 5 4.71 9.81 -5.74
CA SER A 5 3.77 8.70 -5.85
C SER A 5 4.55 7.40 -5.96
N TYR A 6 4.03 6.32 -5.36
CA TYR A 6 4.67 5.01 -5.47
C TYR A 6 4.73 4.61 -6.96
N PRO A 7 5.88 4.16 -7.47
CA PRO A 7 6.02 3.79 -8.87
C PRO A 7 5.40 2.41 -9.12
N TYR A 8 4.06 2.34 -9.12
CA TYR A 8 3.32 1.09 -9.25
C TYR A 8 3.68 0.34 -10.54
N THR A 9 4.08 -0.93 -10.37
CA THR A 9 4.10 -1.93 -11.43
C THR A 9 2.73 -2.61 -11.55
N LEU A 10 2.48 -3.31 -12.66
CA LEU A 10 1.25 -4.10 -12.78
C LEU A 10 1.16 -5.15 -11.67
N HIS A 11 2.26 -5.82 -11.33
CA HIS A 11 2.28 -6.81 -10.26
C HIS A 11 1.86 -6.22 -8.92
N ASP A 12 2.35 -5.01 -8.57
CA ASP A 12 1.94 -4.31 -7.34
C ASP A 12 0.42 -4.06 -7.33
N LEU A 13 -0.14 -3.59 -8.44
CA LEU A 13 -1.57 -3.29 -8.56
C LEU A 13 -2.44 -4.54 -8.44
N LEU A 14 -2.00 -5.65 -9.03
CA LEU A 14 -2.71 -6.93 -8.92
C LEU A 14 -2.65 -7.49 -7.49
N CYS A 15 -1.51 -7.34 -6.80
CA CYS A 15 -1.36 -7.69 -5.40
C CYS A 15 -2.28 -6.84 -4.50
N LEU A 16 -2.35 -5.52 -4.72
CA LEU A 16 -3.27 -4.65 -3.97
C LEU A 16 -4.73 -5.05 -4.18
N ARG A 17 -5.11 -5.35 -5.43
CA ARG A 17 -6.45 -5.83 -5.74
C ARG A 17 -6.77 -7.15 -5.04
N GLN A 18 -5.90 -8.14 -5.15
CA GLN A 18 -6.07 -9.44 -4.49
C GLN A 18 -6.19 -9.27 -2.97
N PHE A 19 -5.37 -8.42 -2.38
CA PHE A 19 -5.42 -8.12 -0.95
C PHE A 19 -6.77 -7.52 -0.54
N ASN A 20 -7.24 -6.50 -1.28
CA ASN A 20 -8.52 -5.83 -1.02
C ASN A 20 -9.74 -6.76 -1.20
N GLU A 21 -9.70 -7.63 -2.21
CA GLU A 21 -10.74 -8.65 -2.43
C GLU A 21 -10.76 -9.69 -1.30
N THR A 22 -9.60 -10.02 -0.72
CA THR A 22 -9.48 -11.06 0.33
C THR A 22 -9.79 -10.52 1.72
N HIS A 23 -9.38 -9.31 2.04
CA HIS A 23 -9.37 -8.77 3.41
C HIS A 23 -10.31 -7.59 3.62
N GLY A 24 -11.02 -7.15 2.57
CA GLY A 24 -11.91 -5.99 2.61
C GLY A 24 -11.20 -4.70 2.19
N ALA A 25 -12.01 -3.71 1.83
CA ALA A 25 -11.58 -2.48 1.15
C ALA A 25 -10.82 -1.51 2.06
N LEU A 26 -9.54 -1.78 2.33
CA LEU A 26 -8.62 -0.76 2.84
C LEU A 26 -8.09 0.03 1.63
N HIS A 27 -8.61 1.24 1.42
CA HIS A 27 -8.13 2.18 0.40
C HIS A 27 -8.32 1.73 -1.07
N THR A 28 -9.46 1.11 -1.40
CA THR A 28 -9.76 0.64 -2.78
C THR A 28 -9.76 1.75 -3.83
N GLU A 29 -10.26 2.94 -3.50
CA GLU A 29 -10.32 4.07 -4.44
C GLU A 29 -8.92 4.51 -4.91
N ALA A 30 -7.93 4.48 -4.02
CA ALA A 30 -6.55 4.80 -4.36
C ALA A 30 -5.93 3.74 -5.30
N SER A 31 -6.31 2.47 -5.13
CA SER A 31 -5.90 1.38 -6.01
C SER A 31 -6.51 1.53 -7.41
N ASP A 32 -7.80 1.85 -7.51
CA ASP A 32 -8.49 2.00 -8.80
C ASP A 32 -7.91 3.16 -9.61
N LYS A 33 -7.60 4.29 -8.94
CA LYS A 33 -6.92 5.41 -9.59
C LYS A 33 -5.54 5.02 -10.11
N ALA A 34 -4.75 4.27 -9.32
CA ALA A 34 -3.44 3.82 -9.74
C ALA A 34 -3.48 2.82 -10.92
N ILE A 35 -4.54 2.01 -11.02
CA ILE A 35 -4.77 1.10 -12.16
C ILE A 35 -5.02 1.88 -13.44
N VAL A 36 -5.89 2.89 -13.42
CA VAL A 36 -6.19 3.68 -14.64
C VAL A 36 -4.99 4.53 -15.08
N GLU A 37 -4.21 5.08 -14.14
CA GLU A 37 -2.96 5.80 -14.42
C GLU A 37 -1.87 4.86 -14.99
N TRP A 38 -1.81 3.62 -14.51
CA TRP A 38 -0.94 2.61 -15.10
C TRP A 38 -1.37 2.25 -16.53
N ALA A 39 -2.67 2.08 -16.78
CA ALA A 39 -3.19 1.78 -18.10
C ALA A 39 -2.87 2.89 -19.10
N GLU A 40 -3.06 4.17 -18.72
CA GLU A 40 -2.70 5.32 -19.56
C GLU A 40 -1.22 5.30 -19.95
N ARG A 41 -0.32 5.02 -18.98
CA ARG A 41 1.12 4.88 -19.26
C ARG A 41 1.42 3.76 -20.25
N GLN A 42 0.71 2.63 -20.18
CA GLN A 42 0.89 1.53 -21.13
C GLN A 42 0.44 1.91 -22.55
N ILE A 43 -0.68 2.61 -22.69
CA ILE A 43 -1.16 3.12 -23.98
C ILE A 43 -0.16 4.11 -24.58
N MET A 44 0.36 5.05 -23.78
CA MET A 44 1.38 6.01 -24.24
C MET A 44 2.69 5.32 -24.68
N GLN A 45 2.98 4.13 -24.16
CA GLN A 45 4.13 3.30 -24.55
C GLN A 45 3.87 2.45 -25.81
N GLY A 46 2.68 2.56 -26.42
CA GLY A 46 2.32 1.85 -27.66
C GLY A 46 1.63 0.51 -27.44
N ASN A 47 1.07 0.24 -26.26
CA ASN A 47 0.22 -0.94 -26.07
C ASN A 47 -1.14 -0.73 -26.76
N GLU A 48 -1.53 -1.65 -27.63
CA GLU A 48 -2.75 -1.54 -28.46
C GLU A 48 -3.95 -2.33 -27.89
N SER A 49 -3.87 -2.86 -26.65
CA SER A 49 -4.99 -3.58 -26.04
C SER A 49 -6.22 -2.68 -25.89
N GLU A 50 -7.34 -3.12 -26.46
CA GLU A 50 -8.63 -2.44 -26.32
C GLU A 50 -9.05 -2.31 -24.85
N ALA A 51 -8.82 -3.35 -24.04
CA ALA A 51 -9.13 -3.32 -22.61
C ALA A 51 -8.32 -2.23 -21.89
N LEU A 52 -7.04 -2.05 -22.22
CA LEU A 52 -6.22 -0.97 -21.66
C LEU A 52 -6.65 0.41 -22.16
N LEU A 53 -7.08 0.54 -23.41
CA LEU A 53 -7.59 1.81 -23.95
C LEU A 53 -8.83 2.26 -23.17
N ILE A 54 -9.74 1.33 -22.88
CA ILE A 54 -10.93 1.63 -22.08
C ILE A 54 -10.55 1.97 -20.65
N LEU A 55 -9.68 1.20 -20.00
CA LEU A 55 -9.17 1.52 -18.66
C LEU A 55 -8.51 2.89 -18.58
N ALA A 56 -7.67 3.23 -19.56
CA ALA A 56 -7.03 4.54 -19.63
C ALA A 56 -8.05 5.67 -19.77
N SER A 57 -9.14 5.45 -20.52
CA SER A 57 -10.20 6.45 -20.69
C SER A 57 -10.93 6.79 -19.39
N LEU A 58 -11.01 5.84 -18.43
CA LEU A 58 -11.58 6.07 -17.11
C LEU A 58 -10.74 7.05 -16.27
N ASN A 59 -9.50 7.35 -16.67
CA ASN A 59 -8.67 8.33 -15.96
C ASN A 59 -9.18 9.78 -16.13
N LEU A 60 -10.11 10.02 -17.07
CA LEU A 60 -10.81 11.30 -17.24
C LEU A 60 -11.75 11.60 -16.06
N ASP A 61 -12.21 10.57 -15.37
CA ASP A 61 -13.04 10.73 -14.18
C ASP A 61 -12.19 11.02 -12.94
N THR A 62 -12.67 11.92 -12.09
CA THR A 62 -12.03 12.19 -10.80
C THR A 62 -12.04 10.96 -9.90
N HIS A 63 -13.12 10.16 -9.97
CA HIS A 63 -13.28 8.90 -9.26
C HIS A 63 -13.71 7.84 -10.28
N PRO A 64 -12.78 7.02 -10.80
CA PRO A 64 -13.13 6.00 -11.79
C PRO A 64 -14.12 5.00 -11.18
N ASN A 65 -15.06 4.52 -11.99
CA ASN A 65 -16.04 3.54 -11.54
C ASN A 65 -15.36 2.20 -11.23
N ALA A 66 -15.37 1.78 -9.95
CA ALA A 66 -14.71 0.57 -9.48
C ALA A 66 -15.17 -0.71 -10.21
N ASP A 67 -16.45 -0.82 -10.58
CA ASP A 67 -16.96 -1.98 -11.32
C ASP A 67 -16.41 -2.02 -12.75
N GLU A 68 -16.28 -0.86 -13.40
CA GLU A 68 -15.71 -0.76 -14.74
C GLU A 68 -14.20 -1.03 -14.73
N VAL A 69 -13.48 -0.45 -13.76
CA VAL A 69 -12.04 -0.72 -13.56
C VAL A 69 -11.81 -2.21 -13.38
N ARG A 70 -12.60 -2.86 -12.51
CA ARG A 70 -12.55 -4.30 -12.29
C ARG A 70 -12.82 -5.10 -13.57
N MET A 71 -13.92 -4.79 -14.26
CA MET A 71 -14.36 -5.51 -15.45
C MET A 71 -13.31 -5.46 -16.57
N TYR A 72 -12.78 -4.27 -16.86
CA TYR A 72 -11.81 -4.10 -17.95
C TYR A 72 -10.41 -4.59 -17.58
N LEU A 73 -10.02 -4.51 -16.30
CA LEU A 73 -8.80 -5.16 -15.82
C LEU A 73 -8.89 -6.68 -15.96
N ASP A 74 -10.01 -7.30 -15.60
CA ASP A 74 -10.22 -8.75 -15.77
C ASP A 74 -10.21 -9.17 -17.25
N ARG A 75 -10.76 -8.32 -18.12
CA ARG A 75 -10.66 -8.52 -19.58
C ARG A 75 -9.20 -8.51 -20.02
N TYR A 76 -8.41 -7.51 -19.61
CA TYR A 76 -6.99 -7.42 -19.95
C TYR A 76 -6.19 -8.62 -19.44
N LEU A 77 -6.42 -9.07 -18.20
CA LEU A 77 -5.74 -10.24 -17.63
C LEU A 77 -6.01 -11.51 -18.45
N ARG A 78 -7.26 -11.71 -18.88
CA ARG A 78 -7.63 -12.83 -19.76
C ARG A 78 -6.95 -12.74 -21.13
N GLU A 79 -6.93 -11.56 -21.75
CA GLU A 79 -6.28 -11.34 -23.05
C GLU A 79 -4.77 -11.56 -22.99
N SER A 80 -4.12 -11.18 -21.89
CA SER A 80 -2.68 -11.29 -21.69
C SER A 80 -2.22 -12.62 -21.07
N GLY A 81 -3.15 -13.51 -20.71
CA GLY A 81 -2.85 -14.78 -20.05
C GLY A 81 -2.29 -14.64 -18.64
N GLN A 82 -2.51 -13.49 -17.99
CA GLN A 82 -2.08 -13.22 -16.62
C GLN A 82 -3.16 -13.63 -15.61
N VAL A 83 -2.73 -13.96 -14.40
CA VAL A 83 -3.59 -14.34 -13.28
C VAL A 83 -3.30 -13.45 -12.07
N LEU A 84 -4.26 -13.39 -11.15
CA LEU A 84 -4.04 -12.69 -9.88
C LEU A 84 -2.93 -13.39 -9.06
N PRO A 85 -2.07 -12.62 -8.37
CA PRO A 85 -1.06 -13.17 -7.46
C PRO A 85 -1.68 -13.94 -6.29
N ASP A 86 -0.85 -14.76 -5.62
CA ASP A 86 -1.25 -15.47 -4.39
C ASP A 86 -1.57 -14.50 -3.23
N ALA A 87 -2.42 -14.92 -2.30
CA ALA A 87 -2.84 -14.09 -1.17
C ALA A 87 -1.66 -13.71 -0.24
N LYS A 88 -0.71 -14.62 0.00
CA LYS A 88 0.45 -14.34 0.87
C LYS A 88 1.34 -13.26 0.26
N ILE A 89 1.65 -13.35 -1.05
CA ILE A 89 2.51 -12.35 -1.71
C ILE A 89 1.80 -11.02 -1.77
N SER A 90 0.49 -11.04 -2.00
CA SER A 90 -0.36 -9.85 -2.01
C SER A 90 -0.32 -9.11 -0.67
N ALA A 91 -0.36 -9.83 0.45
CA ALA A 91 -0.21 -9.25 1.79
C ALA A 91 1.17 -8.62 2.02
N LEU A 92 2.25 -9.30 1.60
CA LEU A 92 3.61 -8.78 1.72
C LEU A 92 3.84 -7.53 0.86
N ILE A 93 3.32 -7.52 -0.36
CA ILE A 93 3.42 -6.37 -1.27
C ILE A 93 2.57 -5.20 -0.80
N TRP A 94 1.35 -5.45 -0.31
CA TRP A 94 0.54 -4.40 0.34
C TRP A 94 1.32 -3.77 1.49
N LEU A 95 1.92 -4.58 2.37
CA LEU A 95 2.72 -4.10 3.49
C LEU A 95 3.90 -3.27 3.01
N LYS A 96 4.65 -3.77 2.01
CA LYS A 96 5.78 -3.04 1.40
C LYS A 96 5.38 -1.64 0.94
N ILE A 97 4.24 -1.51 0.27
CA ILE A 97 3.72 -0.24 -0.23
C ILE A 97 3.36 0.70 0.92
N GLN A 98 2.67 0.20 1.96
CA GLN A 98 2.34 1.01 3.13
C GLN A 98 3.61 1.53 3.84
N LEU A 99 4.62 0.67 4.02
CA LEU A 99 5.88 1.08 4.62
C LEU A 99 6.63 2.10 3.76
N TRP A 100 6.59 1.96 2.43
CA TRP A 100 7.15 2.96 1.53
C TRP A 100 6.44 4.31 1.68
N ASN A 101 5.10 4.32 1.73
CA ASN A 101 4.31 5.54 1.92
C ASN A 101 4.70 6.28 3.21
N ILE A 102 4.87 5.54 4.32
CA ILE A 102 5.35 6.10 5.59
C ILE A 102 6.76 6.70 5.43
N ILE A 103 7.68 5.99 4.75
CA ILE A 103 9.05 6.47 4.53
C ILE A 103 9.09 7.74 3.67
N GLN A 104 8.17 7.88 2.71
CA GLN A 104 8.11 9.05 1.82
C GLN A 104 7.30 10.23 2.38
N CYS A 105 6.67 10.09 3.54
CA CYS A 105 5.94 11.20 4.17
C CYS A 105 6.85 12.42 4.36
N GLU A 106 6.36 13.60 3.98
CA GLU A 106 7.10 14.88 4.09
C GLU A 106 6.91 15.54 5.45
N ASP A 107 5.87 15.16 6.18
CA ASP A 107 5.50 15.72 7.47
C ASP A 107 5.02 14.62 8.44
N ALA A 108 5.16 14.89 9.75
CA ALA A 108 4.85 13.93 10.80
C ALA A 108 3.35 13.58 10.88
N LYS A 109 2.47 14.52 10.48
CA LYS A 109 1.02 14.31 10.52
C LYS A 109 0.57 13.30 9.47
N LYS A 110 1.10 13.35 8.25
CA LYS A 110 0.85 12.31 7.24
C LYS A 110 1.39 10.94 7.68
N ALA A 111 2.57 10.93 8.30
CA ALA A 111 3.15 9.69 8.83
C ALA A 111 2.28 9.11 9.96
N GLU A 112 1.71 9.94 10.82
CA GLU A 112 0.74 9.56 11.85
C GLU A 112 -0.52 8.94 11.21
N THR A 113 -1.13 9.59 10.22
CA THR A 113 -2.31 9.05 9.53
C THR A 113 -2.02 7.68 8.93
N ALA A 114 -0.86 7.51 8.29
CA ALA A 114 -0.47 6.21 7.72
C ALA A 114 -0.19 5.14 8.79
N LEU A 115 0.33 5.52 9.96
CA LEU A 115 0.48 4.60 11.10
C LEU A 115 -0.87 4.24 11.74
N TYR A 116 -1.81 5.19 11.78
CA TYR A 116 -3.14 4.98 12.34
C TYR A 116 -3.90 3.86 11.62
N ASP A 117 -3.68 3.68 10.32
CA ASP A 117 -4.26 2.56 9.56
C ASP A 117 -3.88 1.19 10.17
N PHE A 118 -2.65 1.03 10.67
CA PHE A 118 -2.24 -0.19 11.39
C PHE A 118 -2.85 -0.30 12.80
N ALA A 119 -3.23 0.83 13.40
CA ALA A 119 -3.87 0.86 14.71
C ALA A 119 -5.33 0.38 14.63
N ILE A 120 -6.04 0.78 13.57
CA ILE A 120 -7.46 0.47 13.40
C ILE A 120 -7.73 -0.82 12.61
N ALA A 121 -6.80 -1.23 11.75
CA ALA A 121 -6.98 -2.43 10.95
C ALA A 121 -6.58 -3.68 11.76
N TYR A 122 -7.52 -4.61 11.92
CA TYR A 122 -7.25 -5.93 12.49
C TYR A 122 -6.58 -6.84 11.43
N LEU A 123 -5.27 -6.65 11.23
CA LEU A 123 -4.46 -7.30 10.19
C LEU A 123 -3.73 -8.53 10.75
N ASP A 124 -4.44 -9.64 10.87
CA ASP A 124 -3.90 -10.92 11.35
C ASP A 124 -4.00 -12.01 10.27
N PHE A 125 -3.09 -11.94 9.30
CA PHE A 125 -3.09 -12.80 8.11
C PHE A 125 -1.71 -13.40 7.85
N ALA A 126 -1.69 -14.57 7.22
CA ALA A 126 -0.45 -15.15 6.72
C ALA A 126 0.20 -14.23 5.66
N PRO A 127 1.53 -14.22 5.54
CA PRO A 127 2.50 -15.01 6.30
C PRO A 127 2.80 -14.45 7.72
N PRO A 128 3.42 -15.22 8.64
CA PRO A 128 3.70 -14.78 10.01
C PRO A 128 4.48 -13.46 10.11
N PHE A 129 5.37 -13.18 9.15
CA PHE A 129 6.04 -11.88 9.06
C PHE A 129 5.06 -10.71 8.88
N PHE A 130 4.01 -10.87 8.08
CA PHE A 130 2.99 -9.84 7.87
C PHE A 130 2.28 -9.50 9.18
N THR A 131 1.68 -10.51 9.85
CA THR A 131 1.00 -10.30 11.15
C THR A 131 1.94 -9.67 12.18
N ARG A 132 3.17 -10.18 12.32
CA ARG A 132 4.13 -9.65 13.31
C ARG A 132 4.47 -8.19 13.03
N THR A 133 4.64 -7.83 11.77
CA THR A 133 4.94 -6.45 11.36
C THR A 133 3.74 -5.54 11.61
N CYS A 134 2.53 -5.97 11.26
CA CYS A 134 1.31 -5.18 11.53
C CYS A 134 1.10 -4.95 13.03
N ARG A 135 1.27 -6.00 13.86
CA ARG A 135 1.20 -5.88 15.33
C ARG A 135 2.29 -4.96 15.90
N TYR A 136 3.49 -5.00 15.34
CA TYR A 136 4.55 -4.08 15.72
C TYR A 136 4.15 -2.63 15.45
N PHE A 137 3.62 -2.31 14.25
CA PHE A 137 3.20 -0.95 13.93
C PHE A 137 1.96 -0.49 14.70
N ASN A 138 1.02 -1.39 14.99
CA ASN A 138 -0.08 -1.14 15.91
C ASN A 138 0.43 -0.69 17.29
N GLY A 139 1.33 -1.47 17.91
CA GLY A 139 1.94 -1.11 19.19
C GLY A 139 2.82 0.14 19.10
N PHE A 140 3.48 0.37 17.96
CA PHE A 140 4.28 1.56 17.72
C PHE A 140 3.44 2.84 17.67
N TYR A 141 2.26 2.78 17.03
CA TYR A 141 1.30 3.88 17.03
C TYR A 141 0.88 4.24 18.44
N TYR A 142 0.39 3.27 19.23
CA TYR A 142 -0.01 3.55 20.61
C TYR A 142 1.15 4.05 21.47
N ARG A 143 2.35 3.48 21.33
CA ARG A 143 3.52 4.00 22.05
C ARG A 143 3.82 5.48 21.76
N LEU A 144 3.59 5.93 20.53
CA LEU A 144 3.85 7.31 20.13
C LEU A 144 2.73 8.26 20.54
N TYR A 145 1.48 7.84 20.42
CA TYR A 145 0.31 8.73 20.41
C TYR A 145 -0.71 8.45 21.52
N ASP A 146 -0.59 7.35 22.28
CA ASP A 146 -1.47 7.08 23.42
C ASP A 146 -1.18 8.04 24.56
N ASP A 147 -2.19 8.82 24.95
CA ASP A 147 -2.12 9.83 26.01
C ASP A 147 -2.59 9.29 27.37
N LEU A 148 -2.89 7.99 27.46
CA LEU A 148 -3.33 7.28 28.67
C LEU A 148 -4.47 8.01 29.40
N GLY A 149 -5.39 8.63 28.66
CA GLY A 149 -6.54 9.35 29.23
C GLY A 149 -6.38 10.87 29.26
N GLY A 150 -5.56 11.44 28.38
CA GLY A 150 -5.42 12.88 28.16
C GLY A 150 -4.64 13.66 29.23
N GLU A 151 -4.21 13.00 30.30
CA GLU A 151 -3.44 13.63 31.39
C GLU A 151 -1.92 13.52 31.19
N TYR A 152 -1.46 12.68 30.26
CA TYR A 152 -0.04 12.45 30.00
C TYR A 152 0.39 13.02 28.65
N GLN A 153 1.59 13.59 28.60
CA GLN A 153 2.22 13.95 27.33
C GLN A 153 2.54 12.67 26.55
N THR A 154 2.16 12.64 25.28
CA THR A 154 2.51 11.55 24.39
C THR A 154 3.99 11.67 24.00
N LEU A 155 4.64 10.55 23.69
CA LEU A 155 6.02 10.57 23.21
C LEU A 155 6.15 11.43 21.95
N ALA A 156 5.15 11.42 21.07
CA ALA A 156 5.09 12.28 19.90
C ALA A 156 5.10 13.78 20.26
N SER A 157 4.38 14.19 21.33
CA SER A 157 4.31 15.59 21.76
C SER A 157 5.60 16.14 22.36
N GLU A 158 6.50 15.26 22.81
CA GLU A 158 7.82 15.62 23.33
C GLU A 158 8.87 15.86 22.22
N MET A 159 8.55 15.47 20.99
CA MET A 159 9.45 15.55 19.83
C MET A 159 9.08 16.74 18.94
N SER A 160 10.06 17.36 18.29
CA SER A 160 9.77 18.24 17.16
C SER A 160 9.23 17.43 15.97
N ASP A 161 8.43 18.03 15.09
CA ASP A 161 7.90 17.36 13.89
C ASP A 161 8.99 16.67 13.06
N SER A 162 10.15 17.32 12.90
CA SER A 162 11.28 16.76 12.16
C SER A 162 11.93 15.56 12.87
N ALA A 163 12.01 15.60 14.20
CA ALA A 163 12.53 14.50 15.01
C ALA A 163 11.55 13.32 15.02
N LEU A 164 10.25 13.58 15.18
CA LEU A 164 9.20 12.57 15.14
C LEU A 164 9.14 11.89 13.78
N LEU A 165 9.15 12.66 12.69
CA LEU A 165 9.18 12.11 11.34
C LEU A 165 10.43 11.23 11.12
N SER A 166 11.60 11.71 11.52
CA SER A 166 12.85 10.92 11.42
C SER A 166 12.77 9.63 12.23
N TYR A 167 12.18 9.69 13.43
CA TYR A 167 11.99 8.55 14.30
C TYR A 167 11.08 7.49 13.67
N ILE A 168 9.92 7.90 13.15
CA ILE A 168 8.98 7.01 12.44
C ILE A 168 9.68 6.35 11.24
N LYS A 169 10.40 7.12 10.41
CA LYS A 169 11.12 6.59 9.25
C LYS A 169 12.20 5.59 9.64
N ASN A 170 12.94 5.85 10.72
CA ASN A 170 13.98 4.95 11.22
C ASN A 170 13.42 3.61 11.72
N HIS A 171 12.25 3.63 12.36
CA HIS A 171 11.56 2.41 12.78
C HIS A 171 10.91 1.66 11.61
N THR A 172 10.59 2.34 10.50
CA THR A 172 9.91 1.76 9.33
C THR A 172 10.87 1.15 8.32
N THR A 173 12.01 1.82 8.09
CA THR A 173 12.98 1.47 7.03
C THR A 173 13.48 0.02 7.07
N PRO A 174 13.79 -0.60 8.22
CA PRO A 174 14.28 -1.98 8.25
C PRO A 174 13.29 -2.99 7.66
N PHE A 175 12.00 -2.87 7.98
CA PHE A 175 10.95 -3.75 7.47
C PHE A 175 10.75 -3.56 5.96
N TYR A 176 10.76 -2.32 5.49
CA TYR A 176 10.69 -2.03 4.06
C TYR A 176 11.87 -2.64 3.28
N ARG A 177 13.09 -2.58 3.84
CA ARG A 177 14.28 -3.19 3.21
C ARG A 177 14.14 -4.69 3.07
N VAL A 178 13.65 -5.40 4.10
CA VAL A 178 13.39 -6.84 4.04
C VAL A 178 12.39 -7.16 2.92
N LEU A 179 11.30 -6.41 2.81
CA LEU A 179 10.29 -6.63 1.77
C LEU A 179 10.71 -6.17 0.37
N SER A 180 11.80 -5.41 0.26
CA SER A 180 12.34 -4.94 -1.02
C SER A 180 13.41 -5.87 -1.58
N ASP A 181 13.84 -6.87 -0.80
CA ASP A 181 14.79 -7.89 -1.20
C ASP A 181 14.03 -9.14 -1.67
N ASN A 182 14.30 -9.59 -2.90
CA ASN A 182 13.57 -10.70 -3.50
C ASN A 182 13.86 -12.05 -2.82
N GLU A 183 15.08 -12.27 -2.33
CA GLU A 183 15.42 -13.53 -1.63
C GLU A 183 14.66 -13.63 -0.31
N TRP A 184 14.57 -12.51 0.42
CA TRP A 184 13.74 -12.43 1.62
C TRP A 184 12.27 -12.60 1.30
N LEU A 185 11.77 -11.97 0.25
CA LEU A 185 10.37 -12.06 -0.15
C LEU A 185 9.98 -13.53 -0.46
N ASP A 186 10.82 -14.23 -1.22
CA ASP A 186 10.62 -15.66 -1.54
C ASP A 186 10.66 -16.53 -0.27
N PHE A 187 11.58 -16.25 0.65
CA PHE A 187 11.64 -16.96 1.94
C PHE A 187 10.36 -16.74 2.76
N LEU A 188 9.89 -15.49 2.87
CA LEU A 188 8.70 -15.14 3.66
C LEU A 188 7.41 -15.77 3.11
N MET A 189 7.36 -16.11 1.82
CA MET A 189 6.24 -16.84 1.22
C MET A 189 6.16 -18.30 1.68
N THR A 190 7.31 -18.88 2.04
CA THR A 190 7.43 -20.28 2.47
C THR A 190 7.25 -20.48 3.98
N GLU A 191 7.28 -19.39 4.76
CA GLU A 191 6.92 -19.37 6.19
C GLU A 191 5.42 -19.61 6.40
#